data_AF-A0A519BM47-F1
#
_entry.id   AF-A0A519BM47-F1
#
_cell.length_a   1.000
_cell.length_b   1.000
_cell.length_c   1.000
_cell.angle_alpha   90.00
_cell.angle_beta   90.00
_cell.angle_gamma   90.00
#
_symmetry.space_group_name_H-M   'P 1'
#
loop_
_entity.id
_entity.type
_entity.pdbx_description
1 polymer ?
#
loop_
_entity_poly.entity_id
_entity_poly.type
_entity_poly.pdbx_seq_one_letter_code
_entity_poly.pdbx_strand_id
1 'polypeptide(L)'
;MRDSFTKNEQRILREINDNNLKEKENGVFLSNIIDNNLRNAKIIFSSNQSVAIKFNSGNSQNPQSEKELIKILNFIIEAIMLLNEFEKEGFISLFSTINIGSYPHSYGQLIENTSENIEHIIPDGDFKNLMIGCFQNKIFSSLALNEFIDNGFITKEEKRFKHMRFFNIILISANTILILVTFFAIFLQK
;
A
#
# COMPACT_ATOMS: atom_id res chain seq x y z
N MET A 1 9.91 -8.85 5.80
CA MET A 1 9.51 -7.49 5.36
C MET A 1 10.48 -6.98 4.29
N ARG A 2 9.98 -6.37 3.20
CA ARG A 2 10.81 -5.91 2.05
C ARG A 2 11.64 -4.65 2.38
N ASP A 3 12.75 -4.46 1.64
CA ASP A 3 13.72 -3.38 1.87
C ASP A 3 13.25 -1.98 1.41
N SER A 4 12.23 -1.89 0.56
CA SER A 4 11.70 -0.60 0.11
C SER A 4 10.24 -0.71 -0.32
N PHE A 5 9.49 0.37 -0.06
CA PHE A 5 8.09 0.53 -0.44
C PHE A 5 7.97 1.54 -1.56
N THR A 6 7.17 1.24 -2.57
CA THR A 6 6.84 2.14 -3.67
C THR A 6 6.07 3.36 -3.15
N LYS A 7 6.06 4.44 -3.94
CA LYS A 7 5.28 5.65 -3.59
C LYS A 7 3.78 5.36 -3.42
N ASN A 8 3.25 4.40 -4.19
CA ASN A 8 1.85 4.01 -4.10
C ASN A 8 1.56 3.27 -2.79
N GLU A 9 2.39 2.29 -2.42
CA GLU A 9 2.27 1.56 -1.15
C GLU A 9 2.37 2.51 0.05
N GLN A 10 3.36 3.40 0.05
CA GLN A 10 3.52 4.42 1.09
C GLN A 10 2.28 5.32 1.22
N ARG A 11 1.68 5.70 0.08
CA ARG A 11 0.46 6.50 0.06
C ARG A 11 -0.73 5.73 0.62
N ILE A 12 -0.93 4.47 0.21
CA ILE A 12 -2.00 3.59 0.73
C ILE A 12 -1.89 3.46 2.25
N LEU A 13 -0.68 3.18 2.77
CA LEU A 13 -0.46 3.02 4.21
C LEU A 13 -0.73 4.31 5.00
N ARG A 14 -0.33 5.48 4.47
CA ARG A 14 -0.68 6.77 5.08
C ARG A 14 -2.18 7.00 5.08
N GLU A 15 -2.85 6.70 3.97
CA GLU A 15 -4.29 6.87 3.86
C GLU A 15 -5.05 5.97 4.83
N ILE A 16 -4.59 4.72 5.04
CA ILE A 16 -5.11 3.82 6.08
C ILE A 16 -4.93 4.43 7.46
N ASN A 17 -3.72 4.90 7.79
CA ASN A 17 -3.40 5.44 9.11
C ASN A 17 -4.16 6.74 9.41
N ASP A 18 -4.15 7.69 8.47
CA ASP A 18 -4.80 8.99 8.61
C ASP A 18 -6.32 8.85 8.78
N ASN A 19 -6.95 7.95 8.01
CA ASN A 19 -8.39 7.72 8.12
C ASN A 19 -8.74 6.97 9.43
N ASN A 20 -7.92 6.02 9.87
CA ASN A 20 -8.13 5.36 11.17
C ASN A 20 -7.97 6.34 12.35
N LEU A 21 -7.00 7.25 12.29
CA LEU A 21 -6.82 8.30 13.29
C LEU A 21 -8.01 9.26 13.39
N LYS A 22 -8.66 9.53 12.25
CA LYS A 22 -9.87 10.38 12.19
C LYS A 22 -11.12 9.66 12.65
N GLU A 23 -11.29 8.41 12.25
CA GLU A 23 -12.50 7.63 12.54
C GLU A 23 -12.49 6.95 13.91
N LYS A 24 -11.32 6.96 14.59
CA LYS A 24 -10.99 6.53 15.97
C LYS A 24 -11.42 5.14 16.43
N GLU A 25 -12.48 4.55 15.88
CA GLU A 25 -13.03 3.23 16.26
C GLU A 25 -13.79 2.55 15.10
N ASN A 26 -14.06 3.24 13.97
CA ASN A 26 -14.93 2.67 12.93
C ASN A 26 -14.25 1.81 11.87
N GLY A 27 -12.92 1.81 11.80
CA GLY A 27 -12.13 1.08 10.81
C GLY A 27 -12.38 1.57 9.38
N VAL A 28 -11.38 1.47 8.52
CA VAL A 28 -11.45 2.04 7.16
C VAL A 28 -11.68 0.93 6.15
N PHE A 29 -12.62 1.09 5.23
CA PHE A 29 -12.78 0.11 4.16
C PHE A 29 -11.73 0.30 3.07
N LEU A 30 -11.26 -0.82 2.50
CA LEU A 30 -10.40 -0.79 1.31
C LEU A 30 -11.05 -0.01 0.16
N SER A 31 -12.38 -0.11 0.03
CA SER A 31 -13.14 0.67 -0.94
C SER A 31 -12.87 2.17 -0.85
N ASN A 32 -12.81 2.75 0.35
CA ASN A 32 -12.62 4.19 0.52
C ASN A 32 -11.23 4.63 0.07
N ILE A 33 -10.22 3.78 0.30
CA ILE A 33 -8.85 4.02 -0.15
C ILE A 33 -8.76 3.89 -1.67
N ILE A 34 -9.45 2.91 -2.23
CA ILE A 34 -9.46 2.67 -3.67
C ILE A 34 -10.25 3.77 -4.40
N ASP A 35 -11.37 4.25 -3.86
CA ASP A 35 -12.19 5.34 -4.41
C ASP A 35 -11.37 6.60 -4.69
N ASN A 36 -10.51 6.99 -3.75
CA ASN A 36 -9.66 8.17 -3.88
C ASN A 36 -8.53 8.02 -4.90
N ASN A 37 -8.23 6.79 -5.33
CA ASN A 37 -7.12 6.46 -6.21
C ASN A 37 -7.57 6.00 -7.61
N LEU A 38 -8.81 5.52 -7.77
CA LEU A 38 -9.43 5.20 -9.05
C LEU A 38 -9.99 6.45 -9.72
N ARG A 39 -9.12 7.22 -10.39
CA ARG A 39 -9.55 8.32 -11.24
C ARG A 39 -10.11 7.79 -12.56
N ASN A 40 -11.33 8.18 -12.91
CA ASN A 40 -12.01 7.80 -14.16
C ASN A 40 -12.25 6.29 -14.30
N ALA A 41 -12.34 5.59 -13.18
CA ALA A 41 -12.64 4.17 -13.12
C ALA A 41 -13.60 3.89 -11.97
N LYS A 42 -14.47 2.91 -12.17
CA LYS A 42 -15.49 2.49 -11.23
C LYS A 42 -15.55 0.96 -11.21
N ILE A 43 -15.36 0.37 -10.04
CA ILE A 43 -15.57 -1.05 -9.80
C ILE A 43 -17.01 -1.24 -9.37
N ILE A 44 -17.70 -2.18 -10.01
CA ILE A 44 -19.12 -2.45 -9.82
C ILE A 44 -19.25 -3.88 -9.31
N PHE A 45 -19.92 -4.02 -8.18
CA PHE A 45 -20.24 -5.30 -7.55
C PHE A 45 -21.74 -5.53 -7.70
N SER A 46 -22.10 -6.53 -8.50
CA SER A 46 -23.49 -6.84 -8.82
C SER A 46 -24.08 -7.85 -7.83
N SER A 47 -25.41 -7.90 -7.71
CA SER A 47 -26.13 -8.80 -6.78
C SER A 47 -25.93 -10.30 -7.05
N ASN A 48 -25.50 -10.67 -8.25
CA ASN A 48 -25.09 -12.02 -8.61
C ASN A 48 -23.60 -12.31 -8.28
N GLN A 49 -22.95 -11.47 -7.47
CA GLN A 49 -21.53 -11.55 -7.15
C GLN A 49 -20.62 -11.46 -8.39
N SER A 50 -21.08 -10.82 -9.48
CA SER A 50 -20.19 -10.43 -10.56
C SER A 50 -19.45 -9.15 -10.20
N VAL A 51 -18.21 -9.03 -10.69
CA VAL A 51 -17.37 -7.85 -10.52
C VAL A 51 -17.07 -7.30 -11.90
N ALA A 52 -17.33 -6.02 -12.13
CA ALA A 52 -16.99 -5.34 -13.38
C ALA A 52 -16.17 -4.09 -13.09
N ILE A 53 -15.27 -3.73 -14.00
CA ILE A 53 -14.51 -2.48 -13.96
C ILE A 53 -14.94 -1.65 -15.16
N LYS A 54 -15.52 -0.48 -14.88
CA LYS A 54 -15.91 0.50 -15.87
C LYS A 54 -14.93 1.66 -15.86
N PHE A 55 -14.41 2.08 -17.00
CA PHE A 55 -13.46 3.17 -17.07
C PHE A 55 -13.63 3.98 -18.36
N ASN A 56 -13.22 5.25 -18.31
CA ASN A 56 -13.29 6.12 -19.47
C ASN A 56 -12.14 5.78 -20.41
N SER A 57 -12.45 5.36 -21.62
CA SER A 57 -11.45 5.29 -22.69
C SER A 57 -11.75 6.40 -23.66
N GLY A 58 -10.78 7.28 -23.94
CA GLY A 58 -10.96 8.32 -24.96
C GLY A 58 -11.01 7.80 -26.40
N ASN A 59 -11.05 6.46 -26.59
CA ASN A 59 -11.39 5.80 -27.85
C ASN A 59 -11.64 4.29 -27.62
N SER A 60 -12.86 3.82 -27.88
CA SER A 60 -13.31 2.44 -27.59
C SER A 60 -12.61 1.31 -28.36
N GLN A 61 -11.75 1.63 -29.34
CA GLN A 61 -11.00 0.66 -30.16
C GLN A 61 -9.48 0.72 -29.98
N ASN A 62 -8.99 1.35 -28.90
CA ASN A 62 -7.57 1.67 -28.75
C ASN A 62 -6.87 0.71 -27.75
N PRO A 63 -5.67 0.17 -28.03
CA PRO A 63 -4.81 -0.52 -27.05
C PRO A 63 -4.46 0.29 -25.78
N GLN A 64 -4.85 1.58 -25.73
CA GLN A 64 -4.85 2.37 -24.50
C GLN A 64 -5.88 1.91 -23.45
N SER A 65 -7.01 1.31 -23.87
CA SER A 65 -8.04 0.79 -22.95
C SER A 65 -7.54 -0.38 -22.11
N GLU A 66 -6.86 -1.34 -22.74
CA GLU A 66 -6.27 -2.51 -22.09
C GLU A 66 -5.14 -2.09 -21.12
N LYS A 67 -4.33 -1.10 -21.51
CA LYS A 67 -3.29 -0.54 -20.63
C LYS A 67 -3.88 0.09 -19.36
N GLU A 68 -5.03 0.75 -19.47
CA GLU A 68 -5.68 1.36 -18.31
C GLU A 68 -6.29 0.32 -17.39
N LEU A 69 -6.95 -0.69 -17.97
CA LEU A 69 -7.44 -1.85 -17.22
C LEU A 69 -6.30 -2.56 -16.45
N ILE A 70 -5.17 -2.81 -17.12
CA ILE A 70 -4.00 -3.43 -16.49
C ILE A 70 -3.47 -2.58 -15.33
N LYS A 71 -3.41 -1.25 -15.47
CA LYS A 71 -2.99 -0.37 -14.37
C LYS A 71 -3.94 -0.45 -13.18
N ILE A 72 -5.24 -0.44 -13.43
CA ILE A 72 -6.27 -0.55 -12.38
C ILE A 72 -6.13 -1.90 -11.66
N LEU A 73 -6.03 -2.99 -12.41
CA LEU A 73 -5.86 -4.33 -11.85
C LEU A 73 -4.57 -4.44 -11.04
N ASN A 74 -3.44 -3.93 -11.56
CA ASN A 74 -2.16 -3.91 -10.85
C ASN A 74 -2.27 -3.13 -9.54
N PHE A 75 -2.90 -1.96 -9.55
CA PHE A 75 -3.11 -1.17 -8.34
C PHE A 75 -3.95 -1.92 -7.29
N ILE A 76 -5.04 -2.58 -7.71
CA ILE A 76 -5.88 -3.38 -6.80
C ILE A 76 -5.08 -4.55 -6.22
N ILE A 77 -4.32 -5.26 -7.06
CA ILE A 77 -3.49 -6.39 -6.63
C ILE A 77 -2.40 -5.92 -5.65
N GLU A 78 -1.69 -4.82 -5.97
CA GLU A 78 -0.69 -4.21 -5.10
C GLU A 78 -1.30 -3.85 -3.74
N ALA A 79 -2.46 -3.19 -3.72
CA ALA A 79 -3.16 -2.83 -2.49
C ALA A 79 -3.53 -4.07 -1.66
N ILE A 80 -4.07 -5.11 -2.28
CA ILE A 80 -4.46 -6.35 -1.58
C ILE A 80 -3.24 -7.08 -1.04
N MET A 81 -2.18 -7.20 -1.83
CA MET A 81 -0.93 -7.82 -1.39
C MET A 81 -0.31 -7.07 -0.20
N LEU A 82 -0.30 -5.74 -0.27
CA LEU A 82 0.21 -4.89 0.79
C LEU A 82 -0.59 -5.07 2.09
N LEU A 83 -1.92 -5.07 2.01
CA LEU A 83 -2.77 -5.32 3.18
C LEU A 83 -2.50 -6.69 3.80
N ASN A 84 -2.41 -7.74 2.98
CA ASN A 84 -2.13 -9.09 3.48
C ASN A 84 -0.74 -9.19 4.13
N GLU A 85 0.28 -8.50 3.61
CA GLU A 85 1.61 -8.44 4.23
C GLU A 85 1.56 -7.71 5.58
N PHE A 86 0.91 -6.55 5.62
CA PHE A 86 0.83 -5.73 6.83
C PHE A 86 -0.05 -6.35 7.92
N GLU A 87 -1.05 -7.14 7.54
CA GLU A 87 -1.83 -7.93 8.49
C GLU A 87 -0.98 -9.02 9.14
N LYS A 88 -0.21 -9.78 8.34
CA LYS A 88 0.68 -10.83 8.85
C LYS A 88 1.74 -10.30 9.80
N GLU A 89 2.27 -9.11 9.51
CA GLU A 89 3.28 -8.43 10.33
C GLU A 89 2.65 -7.70 11.55
N GLY A 90 1.33 -7.72 11.71
CA GLY A 90 0.62 -7.13 12.86
C GLY A 90 0.50 -5.60 12.82
N PHE A 91 0.74 -4.98 11.67
CA PHE A 91 0.57 -3.53 11.48
C PHE A 91 -0.90 -3.15 11.29
N ILE A 92 -1.70 -4.04 10.71
CA ILE A 92 -3.14 -3.86 10.55
C ILE A 92 -3.90 -5.11 10.97
N SER A 93 -5.20 -4.98 11.14
CA SER A 93 -6.13 -6.11 11.28
C SER A 93 -7.29 -5.95 10.32
N LEU A 94 -7.61 -7.00 9.57
CA LEU A 94 -8.74 -7.02 8.66
C LEU A 94 -9.93 -7.73 9.32
N PHE A 95 -11.07 -7.04 9.37
CA PHE A 95 -12.31 -7.62 9.86
C PHE A 95 -13.32 -7.67 8.72
N SER A 96 -13.70 -8.88 8.32
CA SER A 96 -14.77 -9.06 7.35
C SER A 96 -16.08 -8.60 7.97
N THR A 97 -16.73 -7.66 7.30
CA THR A 97 -18.06 -7.23 7.70
C THR A 97 -19.10 -7.97 6.86
N ILE A 98 -19.99 -8.69 7.54
CA ILE A 98 -21.09 -9.44 6.89
C ILE A 98 -22.11 -8.48 6.25
N ASN A 99 -22.00 -7.17 6.50
CA ASN A 99 -23.08 -6.20 6.35
C ASN A 99 -22.66 -4.92 5.60
N ILE A 100 -21.86 -5.03 4.55
CA ILE A 100 -21.73 -3.92 3.60
C ILE A 100 -22.98 -3.94 2.72
N GLY A 101 -23.58 -2.76 2.57
CA GLY A 101 -24.90 -2.51 2.00
C GLY A 101 -25.31 -3.46 0.88
N SER A 102 -26.59 -3.85 0.92
CA SER A 102 -27.28 -4.67 -0.06
C SER A 102 -26.74 -4.41 -1.47
N TYR A 103 -26.23 -5.46 -2.10
CA TYR A 103 -25.87 -5.40 -3.52
C TYR A 103 -27.03 -4.81 -4.34
N PRO A 104 -26.75 -3.97 -5.35
CA PRO A 104 -25.44 -3.65 -5.91
C PRO A 104 -24.73 -2.48 -5.21
N HIS A 105 -23.40 -2.52 -5.18
CA HIS A 105 -22.56 -1.41 -4.73
C HIS A 105 -21.42 -1.14 -5.71
N SER A 106 -20.85 0.05 -5.66
CA SER A 106 -19.80 0.46 -6.57
C SER A 106 -18.83 1.43 -5.93
N TYR A 107 -17.58 1.35 -6.35
CA TYR A 107 -16.44 2.08 -5.82
C TYR A 107 -15.70 2.79 -6.96
N GLY A 108 -15.22 4.00 -6.73
CA GLY A 108 -14.52 4.85 -7.68
C GLY A 108 -15.44 5.87 -8.36
N GLN A 109 -14.80 6.85 -9.00
CA GLN A 109 -15.49 7.95 -9.66
C GLN A 109 -15.30 7.87 -11.17
N LEU A 110 -16.43 7.73 -11.88
CA LEU A 110 -16.50 7.79 -13.34
C LEU A 110 -17.10 9.13 -13.76
N ILE A 111 -16.55 9.75 -14.80
CA ILE A 111 -17.19 10.92 -15.41
C ILE A 111 -18.27 10.39 -16.36
N GLU A 112 -19.52 10.38 -15.91
CA GLU A 112 -20.63 9.75 -16.65
C GLU A 112 -20.94 10.41 -18.00
N ASN A 113 -20.53 11.67 -18.20
CA ASN A 113 -20.82 12.46 -19.40
C ASN A 113 -19.84 12.23 -20.57
N THR A 114 -18.93 11.26 -20.49
CA THR A 114 -18.13 10.85 -21.66
C THR A 114 -18.79 9.68 -22.37
N SER A 115 -19.04 9.83 -23.67
CA SER A 115 -19.73 8.88 -24.55
C SER A 115 -19.02 7.53 -24.75
N GLU A 116 -17.88 7.29 -24.08
CA GLU A 116 -17.01 6.12 -24.28
C GLU A 116 -16.58 5.51 -22.94
N ASN A 117 -17.56 4.93 -22.24
CA ASN A 117 -17.29 4.12 -21.07
C ASN A 117 -17.13 2.66 -21.50
N ILE A 118 -15.95 2.09 -21.25
CA ILE A 118 -15.71 0.66 -21.47
C ILE A 118 -15.99 -0.07 -20.16
N GLU A 119 -16.73 -1.17 -20.25
CA GLU A 119 -16.96 -2.08 -19.13
C GLU A 119 -16.24 -3.40 -19.39
N HIS A 120 -15.45 -3.83 -18.42
CA HIS A 120 -14.78 -5.12 -18.44
C HIS A 120 -15.25 -5.97 -17.26
N ILE A 121 -15.82 -7.13 -17.56
CA ILE A 121 -16.29 -8.09 -16.55
C ILE A 121 -15.11 -8.94 -16.12
N ILE A 122 -14.84 -8.97 -14.81
CA ILE A 122 -13.82 -9.86 -14.23
C ILE A 122 -14.34 -11.30 -14.34
N PRO A 123 -13.58 -12.22 -14.95
CA PRO A 123 -14.00 -13.61 -15.05
C PRO A 123 -14.16 -14.25 -13.67
N ASP A 124 -15.11 -15.19 -13.58
CA ASP A 124 -15.31 -15.97 -12.37
C ASP A 124 -14.04 -16.75 -11.99
N GLY A 125 -13.62 -16.65 -10.73
CA GLY A 125 -12.43 -17.33 -10.21
C GLY A 125 -11.92 -16.74 -8.90
N ASP A 126 -10.74 -17.20 -8.48
CA ASP A 126 -10.13 -16.83 -7.20
C ASP A 126 -9.90 -15.32 -7.07
N PHE A 127 -9.51 -14.67 -8.16
CA PHE A 127 -9.29 -13.21 -8.18
C PHE A 127 -10.58 -12.43 -7.89
N LYS A 128 -11.72 -12.87 -8.44
CA LYS A 128 -13.02 -12.27 -8.16
C LYS A 128 -13.39 -12.41 -6.68
N ASN A 129 -13.22 -13.61 -6.12
CA ASN A 129 -13.51 -13.89 -4.72
C ASN A 129 -12.60 -13.07 -3.78
N LEU A 130 -11.33 -12.93 -4.14
CA LEU A 130 -10.36 -12.10 -3.44
C LEU A 130 -10.76 -10.62 -3.48
N MET A 131 -11.19 -10.09 -4.64
CA MET A 131 -11.72 -8.74 -4.73
C MET A 131 -12.96 -8.54 -3.85
N ILE A 132 -13.93 -9.46 -3.91
CA ILE A 132 -15.13 -9.38 -3.07
C ILE A 132 -14.75 -9.37 -1.58
N GLY A 133 -13.90 -10.30 -1.14
CA GLY A 133 -13.49 -10.41 0.25
C GLY A 133 -12.71 -9.18 0.74
N CYS A 134 -11.74 -8.70 -0.05
CA CYS A 134 -10.90 -7.58 0.36
C CYS A 134 -11.67 -6.26 0.43
N PHE A 135 -12.60 -6.02 -0.51
CA PHE A 135 -13.46 -4.83 -0.45
C PHE A 135 -14.52 -4.91 0.65
N GLN A 136 -14.71 -6.11 1.24
CA GLN A 136 -15.60 -6.31 2.37
C GLN A 136 -14.96 -6.12 3.75
N ASN A 137 -13.65 -5.94 3.78
CA ASN A 137 -12.89 -5.87 5.01
C ASN A 137 -12.78 -4.43 5.52
N LYS A 138 -13.02 -4.26 6.82
CA LYS A 138 -12.59 -3.09 7.57
C LYS A 138 -11.14 -3.26 7.99
N ILE A 139 -10.36 -2.21 7.81
CA ILE A 139 -8.94 -2.15 8.13
C ILE A 139 -8.76 -1.31 9.39
N PHE A 140 -8.19 -1.92 10.43
CA PHE A 140 -7.81 -1.23 11.65
C PHE A 140 -6.30 -1.13 11.72
N SER A 141 -5.78 0.09 11.92
CA SER A 141 -4.34 0.32 12.09
C SER A 141 -3.91 0.08 13.54
N SER A 142 -2.76 -0.56 13.73
CA SER A 142 -2.12 -0.65 15.05
C SER A 142 -1.19 0.55 15.30
N LEU A 143 -0.79 0.76 16.56
CA LEU A 143 0.22 1.77 16.91
C LEU A 143 1.55 1.51 16.20
N ALA A 144 1.89 0.25 15.93
CA ALA A 144 3.10 -0.12 15.21
C ALA A 144 3.10 0.41 13.77
N LEU A 145 1.93 0.54 13.12
CA LEU A 145 1.83 1.13 11.78
C LEU A 145 2.17 2.62 11.83
N ASN A 146 1.64 3.33 12.81
CA ASN A 146 1.91 4.75 12.98
C ASN A 146 3.40 5.00 13.20
N GLU A 147 4.03 4.24 14.11
CA GLU A 147 5.47 4.30 14.31
C GLU A 147 6.24 3.98 13.02
N PHE A 148 5.82 2.96 12.27
CA PHE A 148 6.47 2.58 11.02
C PHE A 148 6.42 3.72 9.97
N ILE A 149 5.29 4.42 9.86
CA ILE A 149 5.11 5.56 8.96
C ILE A 149 5.94 6.77 9.42
N ASP A 150 5.89 7.10 10.71
CA ASP A 150 6.65 8.22 11.30
C ASP A 150 8.15 8.03 11.13
N ASN A 151 8.60 6.78 11.10
CA ASN A 151 9.98 6.40 10.87
C ASN A 151 10.39 6.33 9.40
N GLY A 152 9.55 6.83 8.50
CA GLY A 152 9.86 6.90 7.07
C GLY A 152 9.76 5.56 6.35
N PHE A 153 8.88 4.67 6.79
CA PHE A 153 8.66 3.33 6.23
C PHE A 153 9.89 2.40 6.32
N ILE A 154 10.73 2.63 7.33
CA ILE A 154 11.92 1.83 7.59
C ILE A 154 11.56 0.69 8.54
N THR A 155 11.87 -0.54 8.14
CA THR A 155 11.59 -1.73 8.96
C THR A 155 12.47 -1.75 10.22
N LYS A 156 12.05 -2.48 11.27
CA LYS A 156 12.85 -2.62 12.49
C LYS A 156 14.24 -3.21 12.23
N GLU A 157 14.34 -4.13 11.27
CA GLU A 157 15.59 -4.75 10.86
C GLU A 157 16.50 -3.77 10.14
N GLU A 158 15.95 -2.97 9.22
CA GLU A 158 16.72 -1.97 8.48
C GLU A 158 17.21 -0.85 9.41
N LYS A 159 16.42 -0.49 10.44
CA LYS A 159 16.88 0.38 11.54
C LYS A 159 18.05 -0.24 12.31
N ARG A 160 17.95 -1.53 12.71
CA ARG A 160 19.06 -2.23 13.39
C ARG A 160 20.31 -2.24 12.51
N PHE A 161 20.16 -2.49 11.22
CA PHE A 161 21.28 -2.52 10.29
C PHE A 161 21.93 -1.14 10.12
N LYS A 162 21.14 -0.07 9.94
CA LYS A 162 21.65 1.31 9.89
C LYS A 162 22.39 1.66 11.18
N HIS A 163 21.82 1.33 12.34
CA HIS A 163 22.44 1.59 13.63
C HIS A 163 23.77 0.84 13.81
N MET A 164 23.81 -0.46 13.46
CA MET A 164 25.05 -1.25 13.46
C MET A 164 26.11 -0.68 12.51
N ARG A 165 25.71 -0.22 11.32
CA ARG A 165 26.62 0.39 10.36
C ARG A 165 27.22 1.70 10.88
N PHE A 166 26.41 2.56 11.50
CA PHE A 166 26.90 3.76 12.17
C PHE A 166 27.87 3.44 13.29
N PHE A 167 27.53 2.48 14.16
CA PHE A 167 28.41 2.03 15.24
C PHE A 167 29.75 1.50 14.71
N ASN A 168 29.74 0.71 13.64
CA ASN A 168 30.94 0.18 13.02
C ASN A 168 31.80 1.30 12.41
N ILE A 169 31.21 2.31 11.77
CA ILE A 169 31.95 3.47 11.25
C ILE A 169 32.60 4.24 12.40
N ILE A 170 31.87 4.48 13.50
CA ILE A 170 32.41 5.16 14.68
C ILE A 170 33.58 4.36 15.26
N LEU A 171 33.42 3.04 15.44
CA LEU A 171 34.45 2.17 15.99
C LEU A 171 35.72 2.15 15.10
N ILE A 172 35.56 2.08 13.78
CA ILE A 172 36.69 2.14 12.84
C ILE A 172 37.38 3.49 12.95
N SER A 173 36.62 4.60 12.91
CA SER A 173 37.20 5.95 12.99
C SER A 173 37.99 6.19 14.28
N ALA A 174 37.47 5.75 15.43
CA ALA A 174 38.15 5.85 16.72
C ALA A 174 39.46 5.05 16.74
N ASN A 175 39.45 3.81 16.24
CA ASN A 175 40.66 3.00 16.15
C ASN A 175 41.68 3.59 15.17
N THR A 176 41.24 4.16 14.05
CA THR A 176 42.13 4.77 13.06
C THR A 176 42.82 6.00 13.65
N ILE A 177 42.09 6.85 14.38
CA ILE A 177 42.64 8.01 15.09
C ILE A 177 43.64 7.55 16.16
N LEU A 178 43.33 6.53 16.94
CA LEU A 178 44.22 6.01 17.98
C LEU A 178 45.53 5.47 17.39
N ILE A 179 45.46 4.75 16.27
CA ILE A 179 46.65 4.28 15.53
C ILE A 179 47.45 5.48 15.01
N LEU A 180 46.79 6.49 14.45
CA LEU A 180 47.47 7.68 13.94
C LEU A 180 48.20 8.43 15.06
N VAL A 181 47.54 8.64 16.21
CA VAL A 181 48.10 9.33 17.39
C VAL A 181 49.29 8.56 17.96
N THR A 182 49.17 7.24 18.11
CA THR A 182 50.29 6.41 18.60
C THR A 182 51.46 6.41 17.62
N PHE A 183 51.20 6.34 16.31
CA PHE A 183 52.25 6.43 15.28
C PHE A 183 52.97 7.79 15.31
N PHE A 184 52.24 8.91 15.39
CA PHE A 184 52.84 10.25 15.51
C PHE A 184 53.64 10.42 16.82
N ALA A 185 53.13 9.91 17.95
CA ALA A 185 53.84 9.99 19.22
C ALA A 185 55.17 9.23 19.19
N ILE A 186 55.20 8.04 18.57
CA ILE A 186 56.42 7.25 18.40
C ILE A 186 57.39 7.95 17.44
N PHE A 187 56.89 8.54 16.36
CA PHE A 187 57.71 9.27 15.38
C PHE A 187 58.36 10.52 16.00
N LEU A 188 57.65 11.26 16.85
CA LEU A 188 58.18 12.44 17.55
C LEU A 188 59.19 12.11 18.67
N GLN A 189 59.24 10.87 19.14
CA GLN A 189 60.19 10.40 20.14
C GLN A 189 61.50 9.86 19.54
N LYS A 190 61.60 9.76 18.21
CA LYS A 190 62.82 9.39 17.47
C LYS A 190 63.47 10.63 16.87
#